data_AF-A0AAV6TSL5-F1
#
_entry.id   AF-A0AAV6TSL5-F1
#
_cell.length_a   1.000
_cell.length_b   1.000
_cell.length_c   1.000
_cell.angle_alpha   90.00
_cell.angle_beta   90.00
_cell.angle_gamma   90.00
#
_symmetry.space_group_name_H-M   'P 1'
#
loop_
_entity.id
_entity.type
_entity.pdbx_description
1 polymer ?
#
loop_
_entity_poly.entity_id
_entity_poly.type
_entity_poly.pdbx_seq_one_letter_code
_entity_poly.pdbx_strand_id
1 'polypeptide(L)'
;MSGGLMKWRFAFACSFINFTVLAQIRIAGLQFVATLERYDVSRSQAAFPYVLRYIVAFVCGSFIGFFGCKFGLKPVTLSGCCLLSFGIGLCFFAEDVIVITIGWGLFNGLGSGMACHLLPSYMSLHFAPEDLARANGLAMT
;
A
#
# COMPACT_ATOMS: atom_id res chain seq x y z
N MET A 1 17.47 5.53 28.65
CA MET A 1 16.68 4.27 28.66
C MET A 1 15.16 4.52 28.54
N SER A 2 14.69 5.32 27.57
CA SER A 2 13.24 5.57 27.35
C SER A 2 12.79 5.35 25.89
N GLY A 3 13.59 4.62 25.10
CA GLY A 3 13.37 4.47 23.65
C GLY A 3 12.64 3.19 23.22
N GLY A 4 12.55 2.17 24.08
CA GLY A 4 12.02 0.85 23.70
C GLY A 4 10.54 0.88 23.30
N LEU A 5 9.69 1.51 24.13
CA LEU A 5 8.24 1.58 23.89
C LEU A 5 7.91 2.34 22.60
N MET A 6 8.67 3.40 22.28
CA MET A 6 8.45 4.20 21.09
C MET A 6 8.81 3.43 19.82
N LYS A 7 9.91 2.65 19.85
CA LYS A 7 10.32 1.77 18.74
C LYS A 7 9.25 0.71 18.43
N TRP A 8 8.70 0.05 19.46
CA TRP A 8 7.64 -0.95 19.28
C TRP A 8 6.33 -0.36 18.76
N ARG A 9 5.94 0.86 19.19
CA ARG A 9 4.79 1.57 18.61
C ARG A 9 4.97 1.82 17.11
N PHE A 10 6.18 2.19 16.67
CA PHE A 10 6.47 2.36 15.24
C PHE A 10 6.43 1.04 14.47
N ALA A 11 6.99 -0.04 15.02
CA ALA A 11 6.92 -1.36 14.39
C ALA A 11 5.46 -1.83 14.20
N PHE A 12 4.61 -1.62 15.21
CA PHE A 12 3.19 -1.94 15.13
C PHE A 12 2.47 -1.10 14.07
N ALA A 13 2.76 0.20 13.97
CA ALA A 13 2.19 1.05 12.93
C ALA A 13 2.60 0.60 11.52
N CYS A 14 3.87 0.23 11.32
CA CYS A 14 4.35 -0.33 10.05
C CYS A 14 3.66 -1.66 9.72
N SER A 15 3.57 -2.57 10.69
CA SER A 15 2.84 -3.85 10.52
C SER A 15 1.37 -3.61 10.14
N PHE A 16 0.70 -2.65 10.78
CA PHE A 16 -0.70 -2.31 10.47
C PHE A 16 -0.88 -1.75 9.04
N ILE A 17 0.05 -0.89 8.59
CA ILE A 17 0.06 -0.39 7.21
C ILE A 17 0.22 -1.55 6.23
N ASN A 18 1.18 -2.44 6.47
CA ASN A 18 1.42 -3.57 5.58
C ASN A 18 0.24 -4.55 5.59
N PHE A 19 -0.35 -4.82 6.76
CA PHE A 19 -1.57 -5.61 6.90
C PHE A 19 -2.70 -5.03 6.04
N THR A 20 -2.90 -3.72 6.07
CA THR A 20 -3.95 -3.06 5.28
C THR A 20 -3.71 -3.24 3.77
N VAL A 21 -2.47 -3.10 3.31
CA VAL A 21 -2.12 -3.27 1.90
C VAL A 21 -2.25 -4.74 1.45
N LEU A 22 -1.80 -5.68 2.27
CA LEU A 22 -1.92 -7.12 2.00
C LEU A 22 -3.38 -7.57 2.03
N ALA A 23 -4.17 -7.07 2.97
CA ALA A 23 -5.61 -7.35 3.04
C ALA A 23 -6.30 -6.93 1.73
N GLN A 24 -5.96 -5.75 1.17
CA GLN A 24 -6.49 -5.31 -0.12
C GLN A 24 -6.15 -6.26 -1.26
N ILE A 25 -4.94 -6.81 -1.29
CA ILE A 25 -4.54 -7.82 -2.28
C ILE A 25 -5.38 -9.09 -2.14
N ARG A 26 -5.64 -9.54 -0.90
CA ARG A 26 -6.41 -10.77 -0.64
C ARG A 26 -7.88 -10.63 -1.01
N ILE A 27 -8.49 -9.46 -0.77
CA ILE A 27 -9.90 -9.21 -1.12
C ILE A 27 -10.12 -8.81 -2.58
N ALA A 28 -9.05 -8.55 -3.36
CA ALA A 28 -9.16 -8.12 -4.76
C ALA A 28 -9.99 -9.07 -5.63
N GLY A 29 -9.92 -10.38 -5.36
CA GLY A 29 -10.76 -11.37 -6.05
C GLY A 29 -12.26 -11.20 -5.75
N LEU A 30 -12.61 -10.87 -4.51
CA LEU A 30 -13.99 -10.58 -4.12
C LEU A 30 -14.47 -9.26 -4.75
N GLN A 31 -13.61 -8.25 -4.77
CA GLN A 31 -13.93 -6.97 -5.40
C GLN A 31 -14.12 -7.09 -6.91
N PHE A 32 -13.34 -7.95 -7.57
CA PHE A 32 -13.52 -8.28 -8.98
C PHE A 32 -14.91 -8.86 -9.27
N VAL A 33 -15.36 -9.83 -8.47
CA VAL A 33 -16.71 -10.40 -8.59
C VAL A 33 -17.78 -9.34 -8.34
N ALA A 34 -17.63 -8.52 -7.30
CA ALA A 34 -18.56 -7.43 -7.02
C ALA A 34 -18.62 -6.38 -8.15
N THR A 35 -17.50 -6.11 -8.81
CA THR A 35 -17.44 -5.17 -9.96
C THR A 35 -18.18 -5.73 -11.17
N LEU A 36 -18.05 -7.04 -11.42
CA LEU A 36 -18.80 -7.72 -12.48
C LEU A 36 -20.32 -7.62 -12.25
N GLU A 37 -20.77 -7.93 -11.04
CA GLU A 37 -22.20 -7.91 -10.70
C GLU A 37 -22.78 -6.48 -10.68
N ARG A 38 -21.99 -5.49 -10.24
CA ARG A 38 -22.46 -4.10 -10.07
C ARG A 38 -22.56 -3.34 -11.39
N TYR A 39 -21.61 -3.54 -12.30
CA TYR A 39 -21.48 -2.72 -13.53
C TYR A 39 -21.81 -3.50 -14.81
N ASP A 40 -22.13 -4.80 -14.71
CA ASP A 40 -22.46 -5.68 -15.85
C ASP A 40 -21.43 -5.60 -17.01
N VAL A 41 -20.16 -5.49 -16.64
CA VAL A 41 -19.05 -5.32 -17.61
C VAL A 41 -18.41 -6.65 -17.98
N SER A 42 -17.64 -6.63 -19.07
CA SER A 42 -16.82 -7.77 -19.46
C SER A 42 -15.77 -8.12 -18.40
N ARG A 43 -15.42 -9.41 -18.30
CA ARG A 43 -14.38 -9.90 -17.37
C ARG A 43 -13.03 -9.22 -17.56
N SER A 44 -12.67 -8.87 -18.80
CA SER A 44 -11.43 -8.14 -19.09
C SER A 44 -11.45 -6.72 -18.50
N GLN A 45 -12.57 -6.01 -18.63
CA GLN A 45 -12.73 -4.66 -18.08
C GLN A 45 -12.79 -4.65 -16.55
N ALA A 46 -13.48 -5.62 -15.94
CA ALA A 46 -13.50 -5.75 -14.48
C ALA A 46 -12.12 -6.11 -13.91
N ALA A 47 -11.31 -6.92 -14.61
CA ALA A 47 -9.98 -7.32 -14.13
C ALA A 47 -8.93 -6.20 -14.24
N PHE A 48 -9.11 -5.31 -15.22
CA PHE A 48 -8.19 -4.23 -15.54
C PHE A 48 -7.77 -3.34 -14.35
N PRO A 49 -8.67 -2.79 -13.51
CA PRO A 49 -8.28 -1.98 -12.34
C PRO A 49 -7.35 -2.71 -11.38
N TYR A 50 -7.57 -4.02 -11.16
CA TYR A 50 -6.78 -4.83 -10.25
C TYR A 50 -5.40 -5.15 -10.83
N VAL A 51 -5.31 -5.46 -12.11
CA VAL A 51 -4.02 -5.67 -12.80
C VAL A 51 -3.23 -4.37 -12.88
N LEU A 52 -3.90 -3.25 -13.19
CA LEU A 52 -3.28 -1.93 -13.25
C LEU A 52 -2.65 -1.55 -11.91
N ARG A 53 -3.36 -1.79 -10.80
CA ARG A 53 -2.81 -1.59 -9.45
C ARG A 53 -1.47 -2.29 -9.27
N TYR A 54 -1.35 -3.56 -9.67
CA TYR A 54 -0.10 -4.32 -9.57
C TYR A 54 1.02 -3.69 -10.40
N ILE A 55 0.75 -3.36 -11.66
CA ILE A 55 1.74 -2.74 -12.55
C ILE A 55 2.22 -1.41 -11.97
N VAL A 56 1.29 -0.56 -11.53
CA VAL A 56 1.60 0.74 -10.94
C VAL A 56 2.42 0.57 -9.67
N ALA A 57 2.08 -0.38 -8.79
CA ALA A 57 2.83 -0.65 -7.58
C ALA A 57 4.28 -1.08 -7.88
N PHE A 58 4.51 -1.94 -8.88
CA PHE A 58 5.85 -2.36 -9.31
C PHE A 58 6.67 -1.21 -9.88
N VAL A 59 6.06 -0.40 -10.75
CA VAL A 59 6.72 0.78 -11.33
C VAL A 59 7.07 1.77 -10.21
N CYS A 60 6.11 2.09 -9.34
CA CYS A 60 6.36 2.94 -8.18
C CYS A 60 7.50 2.41 -7.32
N GLY A 61 7.51 1.11 -7.05
CA GLY A 61 8.53 0.47 -6.22
C GLY A 61 9.95 0.77 -6.68
N SER A 62 10.17 0.79 -8.00
CA SER A 62 11.46 1.15 -8.62
C SER A 62 11.84 2.62 -8.39
N PHE A 63 10.85 3.54 -8.43
CA PHE A 63 11.10 4.98 -8.24
C PHE A 63 11.22 5.40 -6.77
N ILE A 64 10.65 4.61 -5.86
CA ILE A 64 10.57 4.94 -4.43
C ILE A 64 11.92 4.97 -3.74
N GLY A 65 12.88 4.14 -4.17
CA GLY A 65 14.25 4.22 -3.66
C GLY A 65 14.87 5.60 -3.87
N PHE A 66 14.61 6.23 -5.03
CA PHE A 66 15.07 7.57 -5.33
C PHE A 66 14.35 8.64 -4.48
N PHE A 67 13.02 8.55 -4.36
CA PHE A 67 12.24 9.47 -3.54
C PHE A 67 12.57 9.38 -2.04
N GLY A 68 12.85 8.18 -1.54
CA GLY A 68 13.23 7.93 -0.15
C GLY A 68 14.55 8.62 0.23
N CYS A 69 15.54 8.61 -0.67
CA CYS A 69 16.80 9.31 -0.45
C CYS A 69 16.65 10.84 -0.49
N LYS A 70 15.77 11.36 -1.36
CA LYS A 70 15.63 12.82 -1.58
C LYS A 70 14.70 13.53 -0.58
N PHE A 71 13.57 12.90 -0.23
CA PHE A 71 12.55 13.52 0.64
C PHE A 71 12.50 12.91 2.04
N GLY A 72 13.23 11.82 2.28
CA GLY A 72 13.19 11.07 3.53
C GLY A 72 12.03 10.09 3.59
N LEU A 73 12.22 8.99 4.34
CA LEU A 73 11.28 7.87 4.35
C LEU A 73 9.92 8.23 5.01
N LYS A 74 9.93 9.03 6.09
CA LYS A 74 8.75 9.37 6.89
C LYS A 74 7.64 10.10 6.10
N PRO A 75 7.92 11.23 5.42
CA PRO A 75 6.89 11.94 4.66
C PRO A 75 6.41 11.14 3.44
N VAL A 76 7.26 10.30 2.84
CA VAL A 76 6.92 9.46 1.68
C VAL A 76 5.92 8.36 2.07
N THR A 77 6.13 7.70 3.21
CA THR A 77 5.16 6.70 3.70
C THR A 77 3.84 7.34 4.09
N LEU A 78 3.87 8.53 4.72
CA LEU A 78 2.65 9.24 5.11
C LEU A 78 1.83 9.70 3.89
N SER A 79 2.50 10.27 2.87
CA SER A 79 1.82 10.65 1.62
C SER A 79 1.24 9.44 0.89
N GLY A 80 1.94 8.31 0.90
CA GLY A 80 1.42 7.03 0.40
C GLY A 80 0.12 6.61 1.09
N CYS A 81 0.07 6.69 2.42
CA CYS A 81 -1.14 6.36 3.20
C CYS A 81 -2.32 7.30 2.90
N CYS A 82 -2.05 8.61 2.73
CA CYS A 82 -3.05 9.57 2.31
C CYS A 82 -3.60 9.26 0.90
N LEU A 83 -2.73 8.92 -0.05
CA LEU A 83 -3.10 8.51 -1.41
C LEU A 83 -3.95 7.22 -1.41
N LEU A 84 -3.59 6.24 -0.59
CA LEU A 84 -4.38 5.01 -0.39
C LEU A 84 -5.80 5.31 0.09
N SER A 85 -5.91 6.14 1.13
CA SER A 85 -7.20 6.52 1.72
C SER A 85 -8.05 7.30 0.73
N PHE A 86 -7.42 8.21 -0.02
CA PHE A 86 -8.08 8.99 -1.07
C PHE A 86 -8.57 8.12 -2.22
N GLY A 87 -7.77 7.16 -2.68
CA GLY A 87 -8.17 6.21 -3.73
C GLY A 87 -9.38 5.37 -3.34
N ILE A 88 -9.44 4.91 -2.09
CA ILE A 88 -10.61 4.18 -1.57
C ILE A 88 -11.83 5.10 -1.46
N GLY A 89 -11.63 6.33 -0.98
CA GLY A 89 -12.71 7.34 -0.92
C GLY A 89 -13.29 7.67 -2.29
N LEU A 90 -12.44 7.77 -3.32
CA LEU A 90 -12.87 7.94 -4.72
C LEU A 90 -13.73 6.78 -5.21
N CYS A 91 -13.42 5.54 -4.82
CA CYS A 91 -14.20 4.37 -5.20
C CYS A 91 -15.62 4.37 -4.61
N PHE A 92 -15.88 5.10 -3.52
CA PHE A 92 -17.24 5.23 -2.97
C PHE A 92 -18.20 5.97 -3.91
N PHE A 93 -17.68 6.94 -4.67
CA PHE A 93 -18.44 7.72 -5.64
C PHE A 93 -18.36 7.16 -7.06
N ALA A 94 -17.82 5.94 -7.22
CA ALA A 94 -17.64 5.36 -8.54
C ALA A 94 -18.98 4.89 -9.13
N GLU A 95 -19.51 5.67 -10.07
CA GLU A 95 -20.64 5.26 -10.90
C GLU A 95 -20.19 4.44 -12.12
N ASP A 96 -18.88 4.40 -12.38
CA ASP A 96 -18.32 3.79 -13.58
C ASP A 96 -17.01 3.03 -13.30
N VAL A 97 -16.71 2.02 -14.12
CA VAL A 97 -15.51 1.16 -13.98
C VAL A 97 -14.22 1.96 -14.23
N ILE A 98 -14.31 3.04 -15.01
CA ILE A 98 -13.19 3.96 -15.24
C ILE A 98 -12.79 4.67 -13.93
N VAL A 99 -13.77 5.07 -13.11
CA VAL A 99 -13.50 5.73 -11.82
C VAL A 99 -12.81 4.76 -10.87
N ILE A 100 -13.23 3.49 -10.87
CA ILE A 100 -12.55 2.42 -10.11
C ILE A 100 -11.12 2.21 -10.64
N THR A 101 -10.92 2.23 -11.95
CA THR A 101 -9.58 2.08 -12.56
C THR A 101 -8.63 3.20 -12.15
N ILE A 102 -9.11 4.44 -12.10
CA ILE A 102 -8.31 5.58 -11.66
C ILE A 102 -8.10 5.55 -10.14
N GLY A 103 -9.16 5.40 -9.35
CA GLY A 103 -9.08 5.41 -7.88
C GLY A 103 -8.33 4.21 -7.31
N TRP A 104 -8.70 3.01 -7.71
CA TRP A 104 -8.13 1.76 -7.21
C TRP A 104 -6.85 1.35 -7.95
N GLY A 105 -6.84 1.47 -9.29
CA GLY A 105 -5.68 1.08 -10.09
C GLY A 105 -4.52 2.06 -9.92
N LEU A 106 -4.78 3.34 -10.15
CA LEU A 106 -3.73 4.36 -10.12
C LEU A 106 -3.44 4.86 -8.70
N PHE A 107 -4.39 5.52 -8.04
CA PHE A 107 -4.13 6.15 -6.73
C PHE A 107 -3.75 5.14 -5.65
N ASN A 108 -4.49 4.03 -5.56
CA ASN A 108 -4.17 3.00 -4.59
C ASN A 108 -2.89 2.22 -4.97
N GLY A 109 -2.65 1.96 -6.25
CA GLY A 109 -1.39 1.38 -6.74
C GLY A 109 -0.17 2.23 -6.37
N LEU A 110 -0.20 3.53 -6.66
CA LEU A 110 0.85 4.49 -6.31
C LEU A 110 1.08 4.54 -4.79
N GLY A 111 0.00 4.68 -4.02
CA GLY A 111 0.05 4.75 -2.57
C GLY A 111 0.62 3.48 -1.94
N SER A 112 0.21 2.30 -2.42
CA SER A 112 0.67 1.00 -1.91
C SER A 112 2.16 0.76 -2.16
N GLY A 113 2.67 1.15 -3.32
CA GLY A 113 4.10 1.14 -3.59
C GLY A 113 4.86 1.98 -2.57
N MET A 114 4.44 3.24 -2.39
CA MET A 114 5.11 4.24 -1.51
C MET A 114 5.07 3.83 -0.04
N ALA A 115 3.98 3.21 0.39
CA ALA A 115 3.84 2.70 1.73
C ALA A 115 4.80 1.53 1.96
N CYS A 116 4.66 0.41 1.22
CA CYS A 116 5.26 -0.87 1.60
C CYS A 116 6.78 -0.99 1.38
N HIS A 117 7.35 -0.35 0.36
CA HIS A 117 8.77 -0.58 0.03
C HIS A 117 9.77 0.10 0.98
N LEU A 118 9.33 1.13 1.71
CA LEU A 118 10.20 1.89 2.61
C LEU A 118 10.21 1.34 4.04
N LEU A 119 9.24 0.50 4.42
CA LEU A 119 9.15 -0.12 5.75
C LEU A 119 10.42 -0.84 6.22
N PRO A 120 11.05 -1.75 5.45
CA PRO A 120 12.26 -2.46 5.90
C PRO A 120 13.43 -1.51 6.15
N SER A 121 13.65 -0.57 5.24
CA SER A 121 14.67 0.46 5.36
C SER A 121 14.39 1.41 6.55
N TYR A 122 13.12 1.61 6.89
CA TYR A 122 12.73 2.42 8.04
C TYR A 122 12.96 1.69 9.37
N MET A 123 12.69 0.38 9.40
CA MET A 123 12.96 -0.47 10.57
C MET A 123 14.46 -0.62 10.83
N SER A 124 15.28 -0.71 9.78
CA SER A 124 16.74 -0.78 9.92
C SER A 124 17.40 0.46 10.51
N LEU A 125 16.75 1.61 10.41
CA LEU A 125 17.20 2.86 11.03
C LEU A 125 16.88 2.96 12.53
N HIS A 126 15.88 2.22 13.03
CA HIS A 126 15.40 2.35 14.42
C HIS A 126 15.72 1.14 15.32
N PHE A 127 15.91 -0.04 14.75
CA PHE A 127 16.19 -1.28 15.47
C PHE A 127 17.65 -1.70 15.34
N ALA A 128 18.20 -2.23 16.43
CA ALA A 128 19.50 -2.90 16.40
C ALA A 128 19.37 -4.19 15.56
N PRO A 129 20.48 -4.69 14.98
CA PRO A 129 20.46 -5.88 14.11
C PRO A 129 19.80 -7.11 14.77
N GLU A 130 19.90 -7.21 16.09
CA GLU A 130 19.37 -8.29 16.93
C GLU A 130 17.83 -8.38 16.93
N ASP A 131 17.14 -7.22 16.97
CA ASP A 131 15.67 -7.14 17.00
C ASP A 131 15.08 -6.92 15.60
N LEU A 132 15.90 -6.60 14.61
CA LEU A 132 15.49 -6.25 13.26
C LEU A 132 14.83 -7.42 12.52
N ALA A 133 15.36 -8.64 12.69
CA ALA A 133 14.77 -9.84 12.09
C ALA A 133 13.37 -10.12 12.68
N ARG A 134 13.18 -9.90 13.98
CA ARG A 134 11.88 -10.03 14.65
C ARG A 134 10.90 -8.95 14.20
N ALA A 135 11.36 -7.70 14.08
CA ALA A 135 10.54 -6.58 13.64
C ALA A 135 10.11 -6.72 12.17
N ASN A 136 11.04 -7.09 11.28
CA ASN A 136 10.71 -7.38 9.88
C ASN A 136 9.78 -8.59 9.76
N GLY A 137 10.00 -9.64 10.55
CA GLY A 137 9.08 -10.78 10.61
C GLY A 137 7.65 -10.36 10.96
N LEU A 138 7.47 -9.54 12.00
CA LEU A 138 6.15 -9.02 12.41
C LEU A 138 5.53 -8.03 11.41
N ALA A 139 6.35 -7.29 10.68
CA ALA A 139 5.87 -6.26 9.77
C ALA A 139 5.67 -6.77 8.33
N MET A 140 6.28 -7.88 7.94
CA MET A 140 6.26 -8.41 6.55
C MET A 140 5.54 -9.74 6.34
N THR A 141 5.06 -10.38 7.40
CA THR A 141 4.09 -11.51 7.32
C THR A 141 2.73 -11.03 6.85
#